data_AF-A0A8S9YBK5-F1
#
_entry.id   AF-A0A8S9YBK5-F1
#
_cell.length_a   1.000
_cell.length_b   1.000
_cell.length_c   1.000
_cell.angle_alpha   90.00
_cell.angle_beta   90.00
_cell.angle_gamma   90.00
#
_symmetry.space_group_name_H-M   'P 1'
#
loop_
_entity.id
_entity.type
_entity.pdbx_description
1 polymer ?
#
loop_
_entity_poly.entity_id
_entity_poly.type
_entity_poly.pdbx_seq_one_letter_code
_entity_poly.pdbx_strand_id
1 'polypeptide(L)'
;MAAADVLKAANSETDLVKRMQIYQNIVRTDVAESDENAVKAKEQAILELGNMLAKKSDAKALADLIVLTRPFLKQISKAKASRLVRTLVDLFLDLEAGTGHEIDLCRECIDWANQERRVFLRQALETRLMGLFYENGLYEDALKLGSALLRELKKLDDKVLLVEVQLMESQVYYRLGNLQRSRAALTSARTTANGIYCPPRLQASLDLLSGKCEWFIRQ
;
A
#
# COMPACT_ATOMS: atom_id res chain seq x y z
N MET A 1 24.14 -4.67 23.98
CA MET A 1 24.59 -5.23 22.67
C MET A 1 23.78 -4.54 21.60
N ALA A 2 24.43 -3.89 20.64
CA ALA A 2 23.75 -2.99 19.71
C ALA A 2 22.73 -3.76 18.86
N ALA A 3 21.54 -3.19 18.64
CA ALA A 3 20.53 -3.75 17.75
C ALA A 3 21.07 -4.08 16.35
N ALA A 4 22.15 -3.38 15.93
CA ALA A 4 22.89 -3.63 14.69
C ALA A 4 23.71 -4.93 14.70
N ASP A 5 24.23 -5.36 15.85
CA ASP A 5 24.98 -6.63 15.98
C ASP A 5 24.01 -7.83 16.01
N VAL A 6 22.81 -7.64 16.57
CA VAL A 6 21.74 -8.66 16.58
C VAL A 6 21.16 -8.86 15.18
N LEU A 7 21.07 -7.82 14.35
CA LEU A 7 20.70 -7.94 12.93
C LEU A 7 21.71 -8.76 12.12
N LYS A 8 23.00 -8.58 12.37
CA LYS A 8 24.06 -9.36 11.72
C LYS A 8 24.07 -10.81 12.18
N ALA A 9 23.82 -11.07 13.46
CA ALA A 9 23.66 -12.42 14.01
C ALA A 9 22.37 -13.11 13.52
N ALA A 10 21.28 -12.36 13.41
CA ALA A 10 20.05 -12.87 12.82
C ALA A 10 20.29 -13.25 11.36
N ASN A 11 21.00 -12.46 10.56
CA ASN A 11 21.34 -12.79 9.17
C ASN A 11 22.29 -13.99 8.98
N SER A 12 22.95 -14.50 10.04
CA SER A 12 23.86 -15.65 9.96
C SER A 12 23.25 -16.99 10.43
N GLU A 13 22.09 -17.00 11.09
CA GLU A 13 21.48 -18.25 11.61
C GLU A 13 20.64 -19.05 10.61
N THR A 14 20.97 -20.31 10.35
CA THR A 14 20.25 -21.18 9.38
C THR A 14 18.82 -21.55 9.74
N ASP A 15 18.39 -21.37 11.01
CA ASP A 15 17.06 -21.75 11.49
C ASP A 15 16.02 -20.61 11.38
N LEU A 16 15.09 -20.75 10.42
CA LEU A 16 13.99 -19.80 10.17
C LEU A 16 13.11 -19.53 11.40
N VAL A 17 12.96 -20.51 12.29
CA VAL A 17 12.10 -20.42 13.48
C VAL A 17 12.75 -19.59 14.59
N LYS A 18 14.06 -19.76 14.80
CA LYS A 18 14.81 -19.01 15.82
C LYS A 18 14.98 -17.54 15.40
N ARG A 19 15.23 -17.28 14.12
CA ARG A 19 15.20 -15.93 13.54
C ARG A 19 13.87 -15.22 13.82
N MET A 20 12.75 -15.89 13.57
CA MET A 20 11.43 -15.31 13.82
C MET A 20 11.19 -15.00 15.29
N GLN A 21 11.62 -15.86 16.21
CA GLN A 21 11.52 -15.60 17.65
C GLN A 21 12.43 -14.44 18.09
N ILE A 22 13.65 -14.36 17.57
CA ILE A 22 14.58 -13.25 17.84
C ILE A 22 13.98 -11.93 17.35
N TYR A 23 13.43 -11.91 16.14
CA TYR A 23 12.81 -10.70 15.63
C TYR A 23 11.49 -10.35 16.32
N GLN A 24 10.65 -11.32 16.69
CA GLN A 24 9.44 -11.06 17.50
C GLN A 24 9.82 -10.48 18.87
N ASN A 25 10.92 -10.93 19.47
CA ASN A 25 11.45 -10.36 20.70
C ASN A 25 11.98 -8.93 20.46
N ILE A 26 12.65 -8.65 19.34
CA ILE A 26 13.11 -7.28 18.99
C ILE A 26 11.93 -6.33 18.74
N VAL A 27 10.85 -6.81 18.12
CA VAL A 27 9.62 -6.02 17.91
C VAL A 27 8.93 -5.73 19.24
N ARG A 28 8.92 -6.69 20.17
CA ARG A 28 8.33 -6.54 21.52
C ARG A 28 9.18 -5.73 22.50
N THR A 29 10.49 -5.64 22.28
CA THR A 29 11.37 -4.90 23.20
C THR A 29 11.29 -3.43 22.86
N ASP A 30 10.69 -2.60 23.73
CA ASP A 30 10.66 -1.14 23.56
C ASP A 30 12.08 -0.58 23.45
N VAL A 31 12.30 0.29 22.47
CA VAL A 31 13.60 0.99 22.30
C VAL A 31 13.40 2.37 22.85
N ALA A 32 14.28 2.77 23.77
CA ALA A 32 14.32 4.12 24.30
C ALA A 32 14.51 5.13 23.16
N GLU A 33 13.82 6.27 23.23
CA GLU A 33 13.71 7.32 22.21
C GLU A 33 15.03 7.89 21.65
N SER A 34 16.19 7.49 22.17
CA SER A 34 17.47 8.20 21.96
C SER A 34 18.44 7.58 20.95
N ASP A 35 18.18 6.40 20.38
CA ASP A 35 19.12 5.74 19.47
C ASP A 35 18.56 5.63 18.03
N GLU A 36 18.91 6.60 17.16
CA GLU A 36 18.56 6.55 15.73
C GLU A 36 18.99 5.25 15.05
N ASN A 37 20.10 4.66 15.49
CA ASN A 37 20.62 3.40 14.97
C ASN A 37 19.76 2.20 15.43
N ALA A 38 19.19 2.24 16.64
CA ALA A 38 18.28 1.21 17.13
C ALA A 38 16.91 1.28 16.42
N VAL A 39 16.43 2.49 16.12
CA VAL A 39 15.20 2.69 15.33
C VAL A 39 15.36 2.16 13.90
N LYS A 40 16.48 2.45 13.23
CA LYS A 40 16.79 1.90 11.89
C LYS A 40 16.93 0.38 11.91
N ALA A 41 17.56 -0.16 12.95
CA ALA A 41 17.70 -1.60 13.12
C ALA A 41 16.33 -2.29 13.30
N LYS A 42 15.44 -1.68 14.08
CA LYS A 42 14.06 -2.17 14.24
C LYS A 42 13.25 -2.12 12.95
N GLU A 43 13.36 -1.03 12.19
CA GLU A 43 12.70 -0.90 10.88
C GLU A 43 13.14 -2.04 9.94
N GLN A 44 14.44 -2.30 9.86
CA GLN A 44 14.98 -3.42 9.05
C GLN A 44 14.51 -4.77 9.58
N ALA A 45 14.53 -4.99 10.90
CA ALA A 45 14.06 -6.22 11.53
C ALA A 45 12.58 -6.51 11.21
N ILE A 46 11.71 -5.49 11.22
CA ILE A 46 10.29 -5.63 10.89
C ILE A 46 10.11 -6.01 9.42
N LEU A 47 10.85 -5.37 8.52
CA LEU A 47 10.78 -5.67 7.09
C LEU A 47 11.28 -7.09 6.77
N GLU A 48 12.40 -7.50 7.37
CA GLU A 48 12.91 -8.87 7.23
C GLU A 48 11.94 -9.90 7.83
N LEU A 49 11.33 -9.61 8.98
CA LEU A 49 10.24 -10.44 9.52
C LEU A 49 9.09 -10.58 8.54
N GLY A 50 8.63 -9.45 7.97
CA GLY A 50 7.55 -9.43 6.99
C GLY A 50 7.89 -10.30 5.78
N ASN A 51 9.10 -10.16 5.23
CA ASN A 51 9.58 -10.97 4.11
C ASN A 51 9.67 -12.47 4.46
N MET A 52 10.06 -12.81 5.68
CA MET A 52 10.19 -14.19 6.13
C MET A 52 8.83 -14.84 6.40
N LEU A 53 7.88 -14.08 6.95
CA LEU A 53 6.48 -14.48 7.09
C LEU A 53 5.82 -14.66 5.73
N ALA A 54 6.10 -13.77 4.78
CA ALA A 54 5.64 -13.89 3.40
C ALA A 54 6.16 -15.17 2.74
N LYS A 55 7.44 -15.51 2.91
CA LYS A 55 8.00 -16.78 2.41
C LYS A 55 7.36 -18.03 3.03
N LYS A 56 6.85 -17.93 4.27
CA LYS A 56 6.15 -19.01 4.96
C LYS A 56 4.65 -19.06 4.64
N SER A 57 4.14 -18.09 3.87
CA SER A 57 2.71 -17.91 3.55
C SER A 57 1.81 -17.86 4.79
N ASP A 58 2.30 -17.31 5.91
CA ASP A 58 1.55 -17.19 7.15
C ASP A 58 0.93 -15.79 7.26
N ALA A 59 -0.26 -15.65 6.70
CA ALA A 59 -0.95 -14.37 6.61
C ALA A 59 -1.48 -13.86 7.95
N LYS A 60 -1.96 -14.76 8.83
CA LYS A 60 -2.45 -14.37 10.16
C LYS A 60 -1.33 -13.74 11.00
N ALA A 61 -0.16 -14.37 11.00
CA ALA A 61 1.00 -13.84 11.69
C ALA A 61 1.47 -12.48 11.11
N LEU A 62 1.28 -12.24 9.81
CA LEU A 62 1.61 -10.96 9.18
C LEU A 62 0.60 -9.86 9.55
N ALA A 63 -0.69 -10.17 9.61
CA ALA A 63 -1.71 -9.25 10.11
C ALA A 63 -1.46 -8.87 11.58
N ASP A 64 -1.15 -9.85 12.43
CA ASP A 64 -0.79 -9.62 13.84
C ASP A 64 0.46 -8.74 13.97
N LEU A 65 1.45 -8.92 13.08
CA LEU A 65 2.64 -8.08 13.06
C LEU A 65 2.32 -6.61 12.74
N ILE A 66 1.37 -6.34 11.84
CA ILE A 66 0.94 -4.97 11.53
C ILE A 66 0.31 -4.32 12.76
N VAL A 67 -0.50 -5.05 13.53
CA VAL A 67 -1.10 -4.54 14.77
C VAL A 67 -0.03 -4.30 15.84
N LEU A 68 0.90 -5.25 16.02
CA LEU A 68 1.99 -5.16 17.01
C LEU A 68 2.96 -4.01 16.73
N THR A 69 3.09 -3.60 15.46
CA THR A 69 4.00 -2.51 15.07
C THR A 69 3.36 -1.12 15.22
N ARG A 70 2.03 -1.00 15.40
CA ARG A 70 1.33 0.30 15.58
C ARG A 70 1.93 1.20 16.67
N PRO A 71 2.31 0.72 17.87
CA PRO A 71 2.95 1.55 18.89
C PRO A 71 4.31 2.08 18.45
N PHE A 72 5.12 1.26 17.74
CA PHE A 72 6.41 1.67 17.20
C PHE A 72 6.28 2.73 16.10
N LEU A 73 5.21 2.69 15.30
CA LEU A 73 4.93 3.68 14.26
C LEU A 73 4.69 5.10 14.80
N LYS A 74 4.44 5.28 16.11
CA LYS A 74 4.33 6.59 16.78
C LYS A 74 5.69 7.21 17.10
N GLN A 75 6.72 6.39 17.28
CA GLN A 75 8.07 6.81 17.66
C GLN A 75 8.91 7.27 16.45
N ILE A 76 8.48 6.95 15.23
CA ILE A 76 9.21 7.27 14.00
C ILE A 76 8.55 8.40 13.21
N SER A 77 9.28 8.98 12.24
CA SER A 77 8.73 10.01 11.37
C SER A 77 7.56 9.49 10.53
N LYS A 78 6.58 10.36 10.26
CA LYS A 78 5.36 10.02 9.52
C LYS A 78 5.66 9.40 8.14
N ALA A 79 6.69 9.88 7.45
CA ALA A 79 7.10 9.37 6.15
C ALA A 79 7.65 7.94 6.23
N LYS A 80 8.51 7.63 7.22
CA LYS A 80 9.07 6.29 7.42
C LYS A 80 7.98 5.30 7.83
N ALA A 81 7.10 5.71 8.74
CA ALA A 81 5.94 4.89 9.11
C ALA A 81 5.04 4.58 7.91
N SER A 82 4.75 5.58 7.08
CA SER A 82 3.93 5.37 5.89
C SER A 82 4.57 4.39 4.92
N ARG A 83 5.89 4.46 4.71
CA ARG A 83 6.63 3.53 3.85
C ARG A 83 6.59 2.11 4.42
N LEU A 84 6.81 1.95 5.72
CA LEU A 84 6.82 0.65 6.38
C LEU A 84 5.45 -0.03 6.27
N VAL A 85 4.37 0.68 6.63
CA VAL A 85 3.00 0.14 6.54
C VAL A 85 2.66 -0.24 5.10
N ARG A 86 3.00 0.61 4.12
CA ARG A 86 2.74 0.31 2.71
C ARG A 86 3.43 -0.98 2.27
N THR A 87 4.72 -1.14 2.57
CA THR A 87 5.46 -2.36 2.22
C THR A 87 4.87 -3.60 2.89
N LEU A 88 4.47 -3.53 4.17
CA LEU A 88 3.87 -4.67 4.86
C LEU A 88 2.50 -5.05 4.27
N VAL A 89 1.67 -4.06 3.93
CA VAL A 89 0.38 -4.31 3.28
C VAL A 89 0.59 -4.87 1.88
N ASP A 90 1.53 -4.34 1.10
CA ASP A 90 1.84 -4.88 -0.23
C ASP A 90 2.30 -6.35 -0.15
N LEU A 91 3.17 -6.69 0.81
CA LEU A 91 3.57 -8.08 1.07
C LEU A 91 2.40 -8.97 1.49
N PHE A 92 1.42 -8.45 2.23
CA PHE A 92 0.24 -9.20 2.64
C PHE A 92 -0.67 -9.51 1.43
N LEU A 93 -0.89 -8.53 0.58
CA LEU A 93 -1.76 -8.66 -0.61
C LEU A 93 -1.16 -9.57 -1.69
N ASP A 94 0.17 -9.67 -1.75
CA ASP A 94 0.83 -10.63 -2.65
C ASP A 94 0.66 -12.10 -2.18
N LEU A 95 0.27 -12.34 -0.92
CA LEU A 95 0.12 -13.68 -0.32
C LEU A 95 -1.32 -14.20 -0.35
N GLU A 96 -2.30 -13.32 -0.11
CA GLU A 96 -3.69 -13.69 0.18
C GLU A 96 -4.68 -13.41 -0.96
N ALA A 97 -4.20 -13.33 -2.21
CA ALA A 97 -5.04 -13.10 -3.38
C ALA A 97 -6.22 -14.10 -3.45
N GLY A 98 -7.37 -13.73 -2.88
CA GLY A 98 -8.62 -14.50 -2.92
C GLY A 98 -9.30 -14.86 -1.59
N THR A 99 -8.77 -14.49 -0.41
CA THR A 99 -9.35 -14.95 0.88
C THR A 99 -10.36 -13.99 1.53
N GLY A 100 -10.60 -12.80 0.97
CA GLY A 100 -11.55 -11.80 1.48
C GLY A 100 -11.11 -11.05 2.75
N HIS A 101 -10.12 -11.57 3.49
CA HIS A 101 -9.54 -10.96 4.69
C HIS A 101 -8.73 -9.69 4.37
N GLU A 102 -8.31 -9.52 3.13
CA GLU A 102 -7.57 -8.34 2.62
C GLU A 102 -8.36 -7.04 2.76
N ILE A 103 -9.67 -7.08 2.48
CA ILE A 103 -10.54 -5.90 2.56
C ILE A 103 -10.68 -5.47 4.02
N ASP A 104 -10.87 -6.43 4.93
CA ASP A 104 -11.03 -6.16 6.36
C ASP A 104 -9.75 -5.58 6.95
N LEU A 105 -8.59 -6.14 6.61
CA LEU A 105 -7.28 -5.62 7.04
C LEU A 105 -7.04 -4.19 6.52
N CYS A 106 -7.34 -3.93 5.23
CA CYS A 106 -7.21 -2.59 4.67
C CYS A 106 -8.15 -1.59 5.36
N ARG A 107 -9.38 -1.97 5.67
CA ARG A 107 -10.32 -1.12 6.44
C ARG A 107 -9.78 -0.82 7.83
N GLU A 108 -9.27 -1.82 8.54
CA GLU A 108 -8.69 -1.63 9.87
C GLU A 108 -7.47 -0.69 9.83
N CYS A 109 -6.64 -0.80 8.78
CA CYS A 109 -5.50 0.09 8.57
C CYS A 109 -5.93 1.53 8.26
N ILE A 110 -7.03 1.71 7.50
CA ILE A 110 -7.62 3.02 7.21
C ILE A 110 -8.19 3.65 8.47
N ASP A 111 -8.90 2.89 9.30
CA ASP A 111 -9.46 3.36 10.57
C ASP A 111 -8.36 3.80 11.52
N TRP A 112 -7.27 3.05 11.60
CA TRP A 112 -6.09 3.45 12.36
C TRP A 112 -5.46 4.74 11.79
N ALA A 113 -5.30 4.84 10.46
CA ALA A 113 -4.77 6.05 9.82
C ALA A 113 -5.65 7.29 10.07
N ASN A 114 -6.98 7.11 10.14
CA ASN A 114 -7.95 8.14 10.50
C ASN A 114 -7.80 8.59 11.96
N GLN A 115 -7.73 7.64 12.90
CA GLN A 115 -7.52 7.94 14.33
C GLN A 115 -6.22 8.73 14.55
N GLU A 116 -5.18 8.38 13.82
CA GLU A 116 -3.87 9.00 13.95
C GLU A 116 -3.67 10.25 13.07
N ARG A 117 -4.72 10.68 12.36
CA ARG A 117 -4.75 11.84 11.45
C ARG A 117 -3.63 11.81 10.39
N ARG A 118 -3.30 10.64 9.87
CA ARG A 118 -2.27 10.43 8.83
C ARG A 118 -2.90 10.44 7.43
N VAL A 119 -3.17 11.63 6.90
CA VAL A 119 -3.91 11.83 5.63
C VAL A 119 -3.24 11.12 4.44
N PHE A 120 -1.93 11.30 4.25
CA PHE A 120 -1.21 10.67 3.12
C PHE A 120 -1.22 9.13 3.17
N LEU A 121 -1.06 8.56 4.37
CA LEU A 121 -1.11 7.11 4.55
C LEU A 121 -2.52 6.59 4.26
N ARG A 122 -3.55 7.27 4.76
CA ARG A 122 -4.94 6.93 4.47
C ARG A 122 -5.21 6.91 2.97
N GLN A 123 -4.80 7.95 2.24
CA GLN A 123 -5.03 8.05 0.79
C GLN A 123 -4.30 6.96 0.01
N ALA A 124 -3.08 6.61 0.41
CA ALA A 124 -2.35 5.49 -0.18
C ALA A 124 -3.07 4.15 0.07
N LEU A 125 -3.55 3.92 1.30
CA LEU A 125 -4.30 2.71 1.66
C LEU A 125 -5.67 2.65 0.95
N GLU A 126 -6.37 3.77 0.82
CA GLU A 126 -7.62 3.88 0.06
C GLU A 126 -7.41 3.58 -1.43
N THR A 127 -6.30 4.07 -2.02
CA THR A 127 -5.93 3.75 -3.40
C THR A 127 -5.68 2.25 -3.57
N ARG A 128 -5.01 1.61 -2.60
CA ARG A 128 -4.79 0.16 -2.62
C ARG A 128 -6.10 -0.61 -2.46
N LEU A 129 -6.98 -0.18 -1.56
CA LEU A 129 -8.31 -0.76 -1.35
C LEU A 129 -9.18 -0.66 -2.62
N MET A 130 -9.10 0.44 -3.38
CA MET A 130 -9.73 0.52 -4.70
C MET A 130 -9.22 -0.56 -5.67
N GLY A 131 -7.92 -0.84 -5.66
CA GLY A 131 -7.33 -1.94 -6.43
C GLY A 131 -7.94 -3.29 -6.07
N LEU A 132 -8.07 -3.59 -4.77
CA LEU A 132 -8.68 -4.82 -4.28
C LEU A 132 -10.16 -4.93 -4.64
N PHE A 133 -10.91 -3.84 -4.58
CA PHE A 133 -12.30 -3.84 -5.03
C PHE A 133 -12.42 -4.11 -6.54
N TYR A 134 -11.49 -3.59 -7.35
CA TYR A 134 -11.46 -3.86 -8.78
C TYR A 134 -11.16 -5.33 -9.09
N GLU A 135 -10.22 -5.94 -8.37
CA GLU A 135 -9.88 -7.37 -8.52
C GLU A 135 -11.02 -8.29 -8.08
N ASN A 136 -11.73 -7.93 -7.00
CA ASN A 136 -12.88 -8.68 -6.48
C ASN A 136 -14.21 -8.41 -7.23
N GLY A 137 -14.21 -7.55 -8.25
CA GLY A 137 -15.42 -7.22 -9.02
C GLY A 137 -16.41 -6.30 -8.32
N LEU A 138 -16.05 -5.71 -7.17
CA LEU A 138 -16.85 -4.76 -6.38
C LEU A 138 -16.74 -3.34 -6.96
N TYR A 139 -17.18 -3.16 -8.20
CA TYR A 139 -16.98 -1.93 -8.97
C TYR A 139 -17.72 -0.71 -8.40
N GLU A 140 -18.91 -0.89 -7.81
CA GLU A 140 -19.68 0.23 -7.26
C GLU A 140 -19.01 0.85 -6.03
N ASP A 141 -18.48 0.02 -5.14
CA ASP A 141 -17.80 0.49 -3.94
C ASP A 141 -16.44 1.11 -4.28
N ALA A 142 -15.75 0.58 -5.30
CA ALA A 142 -14.56 1.22 -5.88
C ALA A 142 -14.85 2.64 -6.40
N LEU A 143 -15.98 2.85 -7.09
CA LEU A 143 -16.38 4.18 -7.59
C LEU A 143 -16.73 5.14 -6.46
N LYS A 144 -17.47 4.69 -5.44
CA LYS A 144 -17.80 5.52 -4.27
C LYS A 144 -16.52 6.00 -3.58
N LEU A 145 -15.60 5.09 -3.30
CA LEU A 145 -14.32 5.40 -2.67
C LEU A 145 -13.47 6.33 -3.55
N GLY A 146 -13.34 6.03 -4.85
CA GLY A 146 -12.60 6.86 -5.80
C GLY A 146 -13.15 8.28 -5.93
N SER A 147 -14.48 8.44 -5.95
CA SER A 147 -15.10 9.77 -6.03
C SER A 147 -14.84 10.64 -4.80
N ALA A 148 -14.78 10.04 -3.61
CA ALA A 148 -14.40 10.72 -2.37
C ALA A 148 -12.92 11.12 -2.40
N LEU A 149 -12.05 10.17 -2.76
CA LEU A 149 -10.61 10.37 -2.82
C LEU A 149 -10.21 11.43 -3.85
N LEU A 150 -10.85 11.47 -5.02
CA LEU A 150 -10.60 12.50 -6.05
C LEU A 150 -10.93 13.92 -5.59
N ARG A 151 -11.95 14.11 -4.74
CA ARG A 151 -12.28 15.43 -4.18
C ARG A 151 -11.20 15.94 -3.23
N GLU A 152 -10.55 15.02 -2.53
CA GLU A 152 -9.44 15.34 -1.63
C GLU A 152 -8.14 15.56 -2.40
N LEU A 153 -7.80 14.64 -3.33
CA LEU A 153 -6.56 14.70 -4.11
C LEU A 153 -6.50 15.92 -5.02
N LYS A 154 -7.63 16.44 -5.51
CA LYS A 154 -7.66 17.71 -6.26
C LYS A 154 -7.23 18.93 -5.45
N LYS A 155 -7.24 18.84 -4.11
CA LYS A 155 -6.77 19.91 -3.21
C LYS A 155 -5.30 19.76 -2.82
N LEU A 156 -4.68 18.64 -3.19
CA LEU A 156 -3.30 18.28 -2.84
C LEU A 156 -2.40 18.34 -4.08
N ASP A 157 -1.10 18.53 -3.85
CA ASP A 157 -0.10 18.64 -4.93
C ASP A 157 0.48 17.30 -5.39
N ASP A 158 0.08 16.16 -4.79
CA ASP A 158 0.51 14.83 -5.24
C ASP A 158 -0.25 14.40 -6.51
N LYS A 159 0.24 14.91 -7.63
CA LYS A 159 -0.30 14.64 -8.96
C LYS A 159 -0.07 13.20 -9.42
N VAL A 160 0.93 12.49 -8.88
CA VAL A 160 1.20 11.09 -9.29
C VAL A 160 0.08 10.20 -8.78
N LEU A 161 -0.25 10.31 -7.49
CA LEU A 161 -1.35 9.56 -6.89
C LEU A 161 -2.70 9.92 -7.53
N LEU A 162 -2.89 11.20 -7.89
CA LEU A 162 -4.09 11.65 -8.61
C LEU A 162 -4.27 10.93 -9.96
N VAL A 163 -3.20 10.79 -10.75
CA VAL A 163 -3.25 10.09 -12.04
C VAL A 163 -3.55 8.60 -11.84
N GLU A 164 -2.97 7.96 -10.83
CA GLU A 164 -3.26 6.56 -10.50
C GLU A 164 -4.74 6.32 -10.17
N VAL A 165 -5.34 7.17 -9.33
CA VAL A 165 -6.77 7.06 -8.97
C VAL A 165 -7.67 7.34 -10.16
N GLN A 166 -7.36 8.33 -11.00
CA GLN A 166 -8.12 8.62 -12.22
C GLN A 166 -8.03 7.48 -13.24
N LEU A 167 -6.86 6.84 -13.37
CA LEU A 167 -6.68 5.66 -14.21
C LEU A 167 -7.54 4.50 -13.69
N MET A 168 -7.52 4.22 -12.39
CA MET A 168 -8.36 3.18 -11.77
C MET A 168 -9.85 3.46 -11.99
N GLU A 169 -10.30 4.70 -11.81
CA GLU A 169 -11.69 5.09 -12.08
C GLU A 169 -12.07 4.82 -13.55
N SER A 170 -11.19 5.18 -14.49
CA SER A 170 -11.41 4.90 -15.92
C SER A 170 -11.50 3.40 -16.21
N GLN A 171 -10.67 2.58 -15.56
CA GLN A 171 -10.72 1.11 -15.68
C GLN A 171 -12.03 0.52 -15.13
N VAL A 172 -12.49 1.01 -13.97
CA VAL A 172 -13.75 0.56 -13.37
C VAL A 172 -14.94 0.93 -14.26
N TYR A 173 -15.01 2.16 -14.79
CA TYR A 173 -16.06 2.55 -15.74
C TYR A 173 -16.03 1.73 -17.03
N TYR A 174 -14.82 1.39 -17.52
CA TYR A 174 -14.67 0.52 -18.68
C TYR A 174 -15.25 -0.87 -18.41
N ARG A 175 -15.00 -1.46 -17.23
CA ARG A 175 -15.58 -2.75 -16.83
C ARG A 175 -17.11 -2.71 -16.69
N LEU A 176 -17.66 -1.59 -16.22
CA LEU A 176 -19.10 -1.38 -16.13
C LEU A 176 -19.78 -1.09 -17.48
N GLY A 177 -19.02 -0.98 -18.58
CA GLY A 177 -19.55 -0.67 -19.91
C GLY A 177 -19.86 0.82 -20.14
N ASN A 178 -19.52 1.71 -19.20
CA ASN A 178 -19.74 3.14 -19.35
C ASN A 178 -18.56 3.82 -20.05
N LEU A 179 -18.52 3.70 -21.37
CA LEU A 179 -17.43 4.19 -22.22
C LEU A 179 -17.29 5.72 -22.17
N GLN A 180 -18.39 6.47 -22.09
CA GLN A 180 -18.37 7.93 -22.07
C GLN A 180 -17.66 8.44 -20.80
N ARG A 181 -18.01 7.88 -19.63
CA ARG A 181 -17.36 8.25 -18.36
C ARG A 181 -15.93 7.74 -18.28
N SER A 182 -15.67 6.53 -18.75
CA SER A 182 -14.31 5.98 -18.82
C SER A 182 -13.37 6.89 -19.63
N ARG A 183 -13.82 7.37 -20.80
CA ARG A 183 -13.06 8.32 -21.63
C ARG A 183 -12.86 9.67 -20.96
N ALA A 184 -13.89 10.23 -20.32
CA ALA A 184 -13.76 11.50 -19.61
C ALA A 184 -12.73 11.43 -18.47
N ALA A 185 -12.74 10.34 -17.70
CA ALA A 185 -11.75 10.08 -16.66
C ALA A 185 -10.34 9.92 -17.25
N LEU A 186 -10.20 9.20 -18.37
CA LEU A 186 -8.92 9.00 -19.05
C LEU A 186 -8.36 10.31 -19.62
N THR A 187 -9.20 11.16 -20.22
CA THR A 187 -8.78 12.50 -20.69
C THR A 187 -8.26 13.34 -19.53
N SER A 188 -8.97 13.31 -18.39
CA SER A 188 -8.52 13.99 -17.18
C SER A 188 -7.17 13.46 -16.69
N ALA A 189 -7.00 12.14 -16.65
CA ALA A 189 -5.73 11.48 -16.28
C ALA A 189 -4.58 11.90 -17.20
N ARG A 190 -4.79 11.95 -18.52
CA ARG A 190 -3.78 12.40 -19.49
C ARG A 190 -3.40 13.86 -19.32
N THR A 191 -4.38 14.74 -19.07
CA THR A 191 -4.10 16.16 -18.82
C THR A 191 -3.25 16.34 -17.56
N THR A 192 -3.56 15.61 -16.48
CA THR A 192 -2.74 15.64 -15.26
C THR A 192 -1.37 15.01 -15.48
N ALA A 193 -1.29 13.90 -16.23
CA ALA A 193 -0.04 13.21 -16.57
C ALA A 193 0.91 14.09 -17.38
N ASN A 194 0.40 14.90 -18.33
CA ASN A 194 1.22 15.85 -19.09
C ASN A 194 1.85 16.95 -18.21
N GLY A 195 1.26 17.23 -17.05
CA GLY A 195 1.74 18.21 -16.09
C GLY A 195 2.82 17.69 -15.13
N ILE A 196 3.20 16.41 -15.25
CA ILE A 196 4.22 15.76 -14.42
C ILE A 196 5.16 14.88 -15.25
N TYR A 197 6.37 14.64 -14.76
CA TYR A 197 7.19 13.56 -15.30
C TYR A 197 6.65 12.22 -14.78
N CYS A 198 5.82 11.57 -15.59
CA CYS A 198 5.21 10.30 -15.22
C CYS A 198 6.25 9.16 -15.18
N PRO A 199 6.18 8.26 -14.19
CA PRO A 199 6.99 7.05 -14.21
C PRO A 199 6.60 6.17 -15.42
N PRO A 200 7.56 5.49 -16.07
CA PRO A 200 7.30 4.73 -17.30
C PRO A 200 6.18 3.67 -17.18
N ARG A 201 6.04 3.06 -16.00
CA ARG A 201 4.99 2.07 -15.70
C ARG A 201 3.58 2.68 -15.75
N LEU A 202 3.41 3.89 -15.20
CA LEU A 202 2.13 4.58 -15.19
C LEU A 202 1.77 5.07 -16.60
N GLN A 203 2.76 5.60 -17.31
CA GLN A 203 2.59 6.02 -18.71
C GLN A 203 2.15 4.86 -19.61
N ALA A 204 2.82 3.70 -19.51
CA ALA A 204 2.44 2.50 -20.26
C ALA A 204 1.00 2.05 -19.96
N SER A 205 0.55 2.20 -18.71
CA SER A 205 -0.81 1.83 -18.30
C SER A 205 -1.86 2.79 -18.87
N LEU A 206 -1.57 4.09 -18.95
CA LEU A 206 -2.40 5.10 -19.60
C LEU A 206 -2.53 4.83 -21.11
N ASP A 207 -1.41 4.51 -21.76
CA ASP A 207 -1.37 4.24 -23.20
C ASP A 207 -2.14 2.95 -23.54
N LEU A 208 -2.01 1.91 -22.71
CA LEU A 208 -2.77 0.66 -22.85
C LEU A 208 -4.28 0.89 -22.74
N LEU A 209 -4.73 1.66 -21.74
CA LEU A 209 -6.16 1.95 -21.56
C LEU A 209 -6.70 2.83 -22.70
N SER A 210 -5.88 3.77 -23.19
CA SER A 210 -6.21 4.58 -24.37
C SER A 210 -6.47 3.69 -25.60
N GLY A 211 -5.58 2.72 -25.86
CA GLY A 211 -5.77 1.76 -26.94
C GLY A 211 -7.05 0.93 -26.81
N LYS A 212 -7.38 0.47 -25.60
CA LYS A 212 -8.63 -0.29 -25.34
C LYS A 212 -9.88 0.56 -25.58
N CYS A 213 -9.88 1.80 -25.10
CA CYS A 213 -11.01 2.72 -25.27
C CYS A 213 -11.18 3.19 -26.74
N GLU A 214 -10.09 3.34 -27.49
CA GLU A 214 -10.13 3.73 -28.91
C GLU A 214 -10.52 2.57 -29.84
N TRP A 215 -10.10 1.33 -29.54
CA TRP A 215 -10.42 0.16 -30.35
C TRP A 215 -11.94 -0.09 -30.45
N PHE A 216 -12.68 0.12 -29.36
CA PHE A 216 -14.14 0.01 -29.32
C PHE A 216 -14.89 1.04 -30.18
N ILE A 217 -14.23 2.09 -30.66
CA ILE A 217 -14.83 3.11 -31.55
C ILE A 217 -14.74 2.69 -33.03
N ARG A 218 -13.77 1.81 -33.35
CA ARG A 218 -13.52 1.35 -34.73
C ARG A 218 -14.32 0.11 -35.12
N GLN A 219 -15.06 -0.49 -34.19
CA GLN A 219 -16.06 -1.53 -34.45
C GLN A 219 -17.46 -0.93 -34.38
#